data_AF-A0A521QKQ4-F1
#
_entry.id   AF-A0A521QKQ4-F1
#
_cell.length_a   1.000
_cell.length_b   1.000
_cell.length_c   1.000
_cell.angle_alpha   90.00
_cell.angle_beta   90.00
_cell.angle_gamma   90.00
#
_symmetry.space_group_name_H-M   'P 1'
#
loop_
_entity.id
_entity.type
_entity.pdbx_description
1 polymer ?
#
loop_
_entity_poly.entity_id
_entity_poly.type
_entity_poly.pdbx_seq_one_letter_code
_entity_poly.pdbx_strand_id
1 'polypeptide(L)'
;MKRRLLLLATLGPILPVPSSAAPDNDRAYCAELSALYRRYVQNAPGRRFDVEASVALEDCQKGNTAAAIPVLEKKLTQSGFSLPKEFKP
;
A
#
# COMPACT_ATOMS: atom_id res chain seq x y z
N MET A 1 0.67 26.32 53.62
CA MET A 1 -0.40 25.34 53.90
C MET A 1 -0.85 24.71 52.58
N LYS A 2 -0.81 23.38 52.53
CA LYS A 2 -0.95 22.49 51.36
C LYS A 2 -2.43 22.29 51.01
N ARG A 3 -2.81 22.32 49.74
CA ARG A 3 -3.95 21.54 49.24
C ARG A 3 -3.69 21.12 47.80
N ARG A 4 -3.03 19.97 47.69
CA ARG A 4 -2.99 19.17 46.47
C ARG A 4 -4.43 18.70 46.21
N LEU A 5 -5.02 19.08 45.09
CA LEU A 5 -6.10 18.31 44.50
C LEU A 5 -5.62 17.79 43.13
N LEU A 6 -5.41 16.48 43.12
CA LEU A 6 -5.26 15.66 41.93
C LEU A 6 -6.54 15.76 41.10
N LEU A 7 -6.41 16.05 39.80
CA LEU A 7 -7.48 15.86 38.84
C LEU A 7 -7.10 14.72 37.89
N LEU A 8 -7.86 13.65 38.11
CA LEU A 8 -8.12 12.43 37.36
C LEU A 8 -7.57 12.37 35.93
N ALA A 9 -6.67 11.40 35.72
CA ALA A 9 -6.40 10.83 34.41
C ALA A 9 -7.60 9.97 33.97
N THR A 10 -8.47 10.50 33.12
CA THR A 10 -9.50 9.72 32.43
C THR A 10 -8.86 9.06 31.21
N LEU A 11 -8.74 7.74 31.32
CA LEU A 11 -8.31 6.79 30.30
C LEU A 11 -9.21 6.92 29.05
N GLY A 12 -8.73 7.61 28.02
CA GLY A 12 -9.38 7.65 26.70
C GLY A 12 -9.02 6.40 25.89
N PRO A 13 -9.97 5.79 25.16
CA PRO A 13 -9.66 4.64 24.31
C PRO A 13 -8.71 5.07 23.19
N ILE A 14 -7.53 4.42 23.14
CA ILE A 14 -6.59 4.55 22.03
C ILE A 14 -7.21 3.77 20.87
N LEU A 15 -7.98 4.45 20.02
CA LEU A 15 -8.39 3.89 18.73
C LEU A 15 -7.14 3.83 17.83
N PRO A 16 -6.81 2.68 17.22
CA PRO A 16 -5.76 2.62 16.22
C PRO A 16 -6.20 3.49 15.03
N VAL A 17 -5.50 4.60 14.84
CA VAL A 17 -5.67 5.42 13.64
C VAL A 17 -5.11 4.59 12.48
N PRO A 18 -5.90 4.27 11.45
CA PRO A 18 -5.32 3.69 10.24
C PRO A 18 -4.34 4.74 9.70
N SER A 19 -3.03 4.40 9.71
CA SER A 19 -2.01 5.19 9.04
C SER A 19 -2.43 5.33 7.58
N SER A 20 -3.07 6.46 7.28
CA SER A 20 -3.35 6.87 5.92
C SER A 20 -1.99 7.33 5.39
N ALA A 21 -1.27 6.43 4.74
CA ALA A 21 -0.09 6.80 3.98
C ALA A 21 -0.48 7.98 3.06
N ALA A 22 0.41 8.97 2.97
CA ALA A 22 0.09 10.20 2.26
C ALA A 22 -0.28 9.88 0.79
N PRO A 23 -1.39 10.42 0.26
CA PRO A 23 -1.90 10.05 -1.07
C PRO A 23 -0.90 10.28 -2.21
N ASP A 24 0.07 11.17 -2.00
CA ASP A 24 1.18 11.41 -2.93
C ASP A 24 2.18 10.24 -2.96
N ASN A 25 2.52 9.69 -1.79
CA ASN A 25 3.40 8.53 -1.66
C ASN A 25 2.75 7.27 -2.24
N ASP A 26 1.46 7.08 -1.99
CA ASP A 26 0.73 5.93 -2.52
C ASP A 26 0.69 5.95 -4.05
N ARG A 27 0.49 7.13 -4.66
CA ARG A 27 0.50 7.26 -6.12
C ARG A 27 1.87 6.95 -6.70
N ALA A 28 2.94 7.48 -6.11
CA ALA A 28 4.30 7.20 -6.54
C ALA A 28 4.63 5.71 -6.43
N TYR A 29 4.27 5.08 -5.30
CA TYR A 29 4.50 3.66 -5.07
C TYR A 29 3.68 2.78 -6.02
N CYS A 30 2.39 3.10 -6.23
CA CYS A 30 1.54 2.40 -7.20
C CYS A 30 2.12 2.46 -8.62
N ALA A 31 2.68 3.61 -9.01
CA ALA A 31 3.33 3.78 -10.31
C ALA A 31 4.60 2.91 -10.43
N GLU A 32 5.38 2.82 -9.36
CA GLU A 32 6.59 1.99 -9.33
C GLU A 32 6.25 0.49 -9.42
N LEU A 33 5.29 0.01 -8.63
CA LEU A 33 4.78 -1.36 -8.71
C LEU A 33 4.23 -1.67 -10.11
N SER A 34 3.48 -0.73 -10.70
CA SER A 34 2.95 -0.87 -12.06
C SER A 34 4.06 -1.02 -13.09
N ALA A 35 5.13 -0.22 -12.98
CA ALA A 35 6.27 -0.29 -13.89
C ALA A 35 7.01 -1.63 -13.78
N LEU A 36 7.23 -2.11 -12.56
CA LEU A 36 7.83 -3.44 -12.32
C LEU A 36 6.97 -4.56 -12.89
N TYR A 37 5.66 -4.54 -12.61
CA TYR A 37 4.74 -5.58 -13.06
C TYR A 37 4.73 -5.66 -14.59
N ARG A 38 4.63 -4.52 -15.28
CA ARG A 38 4.67 -4.48 -16.76
C ARG A 38 5.99 -5.02 -17.29
N ARG A 39 7.11 -4.56 -16.72
CA ARG A 39 8.46 -4.93 -17.18
C ARG A 39 8.75 -6.41 -17.03
N TYR A 40 8.40 -6.99 -15.89
CA TYR A 40 8.92 -8.29 -15.49
C TYR A 40 7.90 -9.42 -15.44
N VAL A 41 6.62 -9.09 -15.26
CA VAL A 41 5.55 -10.10 -15.19
C VAL A 41 4.73 -10.09 -16.46
N GLN A 42 4.14 -8.96 -16.84
CA GLN A 42 3.24 -8.87 -17.99
C GLN A 42 3.92 -9.22 -19.31
N ASN A 43 5.16 -8.73 -19.51
CA ASN A 43 5.91 -8.95 -20.75
C ASN A 43 6.81 -10.19 -20.71
N ALA A 44 6.67 -11.06 -19.69
CA ALA A 44 7.45 -12.29 -19.61
C ALA A 44 7.03 -13.31 -20.68
N PRO A 45 7.97 -14.06 -21.26
CA PRO A 45 7.64 -15.10 -22.23
C PRO A 45 6.76 -16.18 -21.60
N GLY A 46 5.70 -16.57 -22.30
CA GLY A 46 4.76 -17.59 -21.83
C GLY A 46 3.78 -17.13 -20.75
N ARG A 47 3.78 -15.84 -20.36
CA ARG A 47 2.76 -15.35 -19.41
C ARG A 47 1.38 -15.34 -20.05
N ARG A 48 0.39 -15.73 -19.26
CA ARG A 48 -1.04 -15.54 -19.59
C ARG A 48 -1.46 -14.10 -19.30
N PHE A 49 -2.60 -13.69 -19.86
CA PHE A 49 -3.25 -12.46 -19.42
C PHE A 49 -3.71 -12.59 -17.95
N ASP A 50 -3.51 -11.56 -17.14
CA ASP A 50 -3.97 -11.50 -15.75
C ASP A 50 -4.99 -10.35 -15.62
N VAL A 51 -6.27 -10.71 -15.50
CA VAL A 51 -7.37 -9.73 -15.44
C VAL A 51 -7.25 -8.88 -14.17
N GLU A 52 -6.96 -9.51 -13.03
CA GLU A 52 -6.89 -8.84 -11.74
C GLU A 52 -5.74 -7.83 -11.71
N ALA A 53 -4.58 -8.21 -12.26
CA ALA A 53 -3.47 -7.28 -12.38
C ALA A 53 -3.76 -6.14 -13.39
N SER A 54 -4.51 -6.42 -14.46
CA SER A 54 -4.90 -5.39 -15.43
C SER A 54 -5.82 -4.35 -14.81
N VAL A 55 -6.79 -4.78 -14.00
CA VAL A 55 -7.65 -3.88 -13.22
C VAL A 55 -6.82 -3.05 -12.24
N ALA A 56 -5.90 -3.67 -11.49
CA ALA A 56 -5.03 -2.95 -10.57
C ALA A 56 -4.14 -1.90 -11.27
N LEU A 57 -3.63 -2.20 -12.46
CA LEU A 57 -2.87 -1.25 -13.28
C LEU A 57 -3.73 -0.05 -13.73
N GLU A 58 -5.02 -0.25 -13.98
CA GLU A 58 -5.95 0.83 -14.28
C GLU A 58 -6.31 1.64 -13.02
N ASP A 59 -6.54 0.97 -11.91
CA ASP A 59 -6.83 1.60 -10.62
C ASP A 59 -5.68 2.50 -10.16
N CYS A 60 -4.41 2.07 -10.31
CA CYS A 60 -3.25 2.94 -10.08
C CYS A 60 -3.31 4.22 -10.93
N GLN A 61 -3.66 4.10 -12.22
CA GLN A 61 -3.73 5.26 -13.13
C GLN A 61 -4.86 6.21 -12.72
N LYS A 62 -6.01 5.67 -12.31
CA LYS A 62 -7.18 6.42 -11.84
C LYS A 62 -7.00 7.02 -10.44
N GLY A 63 -5.94 6.64 -9.72
CA GLY A 63 -5.67 7.10 -8.36
C GLY A 63 -6.38 6.27 -7.27
N ASN A 64 -6.98 5.14 -7.63
CA ASN A 64 -7.50 4.16 -6.69
C ASN A 64 -6.35 3.27 -6.16
N THR A 65 -5.36 3.91 -5.54
CA THR A 65 -4.11 3.28 -5.12
C THR A 65 -4.33 2.25 -4.02
N ALA A 66 -5.25 2.51 -3.10
CA ALA A 66 -5.58 1.61 -1.99
C ALA A 66 -6.07 0.23 -2.45
N ALA A 67 -6.82 0.15 -3.56
CA ALA A 67 -7.24 -1.12 -4.15
C ALA A 67 -6.14 -1.78 -4.99
N ALA A 68 -5.34 -0.97 -5.69
CA ALA A 68 -4.36 -1.46 -6.65
C ALA A 68 -3.06 -1.99 -6.03
N ILE A 69 -2.50 -1.27 -5.04
CA ILE A 69 -1.23 -1.60 -4.39
C ILE A 69 -1.20 -3.05 -3.88
N PRO A 70 -2.14 -3.52 -3.04
CA PRO A 70 -2.05 -4.89 -2.48
C PRO A 70 -2.12 -5.97 -3.56
N VAL A 71 -2.83 -5.71 -4.66
CA VAL A 71 -2.88 -6.63 -5.80
C VAL A 71 -1.52 -6.69 -6.49
N LEU A 72 -0.94 -5.54 -6.84
CA LEU A 72 0.34 -5.52 -7.55
C LEU A 72 1.49 -6.09 -6.71
N GLU A 73 1.54 -5.80 -5.40
CA GLU A 73 2.52 -6.39 -4.48
C GLU A 73 2.42 -7.91 -4.44
N LYS A 74 1.20 -8.43 -4.27
CA LYS A 74 0.94 -9.88 -4.27
C LYS A 74 1.38 -10.51 -5.59
N LYS A 75 1.07 -9.90 -6.72
CA LYS A 75 1.39 -10.47 -8.04
C LYS A 75 2.89 -10.47 -8.32
N LEU A 76 3.59 -9.40 -7.93
CA LEU A 76 5.05 -9.29 -8.04
C LEU A 76 5.75 -10.34 -7.16
N THR A 77 5.34 -10.47 -5.90
CA THR A 77 5.90 -11.45 -4.96
C THR A 77 5.61 -12.90 -5.39
N GLN A 78 4.39 -13.20 -5.86
CA GLN A 78 4.05 -14.51 -6.44
C GLN A 78 4.87 -14.85 -7.69
N SER A 79 5.35 -13.82 -8.40
CA SER A 79 6.22 -13.97 -9.57
C SER A 79 7.71 -13.99 -9.21
N GLY A 80 8.05 -13.95 -7.91
CA GLY A 80 9.42 -14.02 -7.40
C GLY A 80 10.20 -12.69 -7.42
N PHE A 81 9.53 -11.57 -7.65
CA PHE A 81 10.17 -10.25 -7.65
C PHE A 81 10.15 -9.59 -6.27
N SER A 82 11.27 -9.01 -5.88
CA SER A 82 11.37 -8.14 -4.71
C SER A 82 10.68 -6.81 -4.97
N LEU A 83 9.99 -6.28 -3.97
CA LEU A 83 9.30 -5.00 -4.06
C LEU A 83 10.29 -3.83 -3.89
N PRO A 84 10.02 -2.68 -4.53
CA PRO A 84 10.89 -1.52 -4.47
C PRO A 84 10.79 -0.88 -3.09
N LYS A 85 11.79 -1.18 -2.24
CA LYS A 85 11.86 -0.87 -0.80
C LYS A 85 10.68 -1.47 -0.01
N GLU A 86 11.03 -2.26 1.00
CA GLU A 86 10.08 -2.77 1.97
C GLU A 86 9.29 -1.59 2.57
N PHE A 87 7.98 -1.50 2.33
CA PHE A 87 7.11 -0.53 3.00
C PHE A 87 7.23 -0.78 4.49
N LYS A 88 7.85 0.15 5.21
CA LYS A 88 7.98 0.09 6.66
C LYS A 88 6.96 1.06 7.26
N PRO A 89 5.88 0.55 7.90
CA PRO A 89 4.92 1.39 8.61
C PRO A 89 5.56 2.09 9.83
#